data_AF-A0AAE3LZF1-F1
#
_entry.id   AF-A0AAE3LZF1-F1
#
_cell.length_a   1.000
_cell.length_b   1.000
_cell.length_c   1.000
_cell.angle_alpha   90.00
_cell.angle_beta   90.00
_cell.angle_gamma   90.00
#
_symmetry.space_group_name_H-M   'P 1'
#
loop_
_entity.id
_entity.type
_entity.pdbx_description
1 polymer ?
#
loop_
_entity_poly.entity_id
_entity_poly.type
_entity_poly.pdbx_seq_one_letter_code
_entity_poly.pdbx_strand_id
1 'polypeptide(L)'
;MKDHTRRHPLRDSSQDRKEAVQVPDTPQTRSPAYALAFADPDFLCRDELRPVRLQLELLKPELLLDEQGIESTIVMFGGARIPSPANKDSARTKTLADLSKYYDEARKFAKMMTETGESHENVIVTGGGPGVMEAGNLGAVEAGGKSIGLNIVLPHEQAPNEYVTPELCFNFHYFAIRKMHFLMRAKAITVFPGGFGTLDETFEALTLIQTGRMERVPFLLFGRAFWESIINWDALSEAGTISADDLELFRFVETAEEAVDALNNWEGAGEKRGVIPGR
;
A
#
# COMPACT_ATOMS: atom_id res chain seq x y z
N MET A 1 -11.71 -20.91 -8.21
CA MET A 1 -11.08 -22.25 -8.34
C MET A 1 -12.07 -23.32 -7.88
N LYS A 2 -12.27 -24.38 -8.68
CA LYS A 2 -12.89 -25.62 -8.20
C LYS A 2 -11.75 -26.49 -7.68
N ASP A 3 -11.62 -26.58 -6.36
CA ASP A 3 -10.64 -27.47 -5.74
C ASP A 3 -11.14 -28.92 -5.84
N HIS A 4 -10.60 -29.66 -6.82
CA HIS A 4 -10.89 -31.08 -7.03
C HIS A 4 -10.05 -32.00 -6.13
N THR A 5 -9.40 -31.48 -5.07
CA THR A 5 -8.44 -32.25 -4.25
C THR A 5 -8.71 -32.25 -2.73
N ARG A 6 -9.93 -31.95 -2.28
CA ARG A 6 -10.23 -31.98 -0.84
C ARG A 6 -10.40 -33.40 -0.29
N ARG A 7 -9.51 -33.78 0.65
CA ARG A 7 -9.55 -35.05 1.42
C ARG A 7 -10.42 -34.98 2.69
N HIS A 8 -11.14 -33.89 2.91
CA HIS A 8 -11.86 -33.65 4.15
C HIS A 8 -13.26 -34.31 4.15
N PRO A 9 -13.68 -34.99 5.23
CA PRO A 9 -14.95 -35.72 5.24
C PRO A 9 -16.20 -34.84 5.39
N LEU A 10 -16.07 -33.59 5.87
CA LEU A 10 -17.20 -32.65 5.96
C LEU A 10 -17.45 -31.93 4.62
N ARG A 11 -18.72 -31.55 4.42
CA ARG A 11 -19.20 -30.82 3.23
C ARG A 11 -18.53 -29.46 3.08
N ASP A 12 -18.50 -28.96 1.85
CA ASP A 12 -17.92 -27.66 1.50
C ASP A 12 -18.94 -26.52 1.60
N SER A 13 -18.54 -25.36 2.15
CA SER A 13 -19.42 -24.21 2.33
C SER A 13 -20.05 -23.70 1.02
N SER A 14 -19.40 -23.90 -0.14
CA SER A 14 -19.99 -23.52 -1.43
C SER A 14 -21.10 -24.45 -1.89
N GLN A 15 -21.13 -25.70 -1.40
CA GLN A 15 -22.23 -26.64 -1.64
C GLN A 15 -23.46 -26.21 -0.84
N ASP A 16 -23.30 -25.98 0.47
CA ASP A 16 -24.41 -25.56 1.33
C ASP A 16 -25.00 -24.21 0.89
N ARG A 17 -24.14 -23.28 0.44
CA ARG A 17 -24.60 -22.00 -0.14
C ARG A 17 -25.50 -22.20 -1.37
N LYS A 18 -25.21 -23.18 -2.23
CA LYS A 18 -26.03 -23.47 -3.41
C LYS A 18 -27.34 -24.14 -3.03
N GLU A 19 -27.30 -25.08 -2.10
CA GLU A 19 -28.48 -25.82 -1.65
C GLU A 19 -29.47 -24.93 -0.87
N ALA A 20 -28.97 -24.00 -0.05
CA ALA A 20 -29.82 -23.07 0.70
C ALA A 20 -30.73 -22.20 -0.18
N VAL A 21 -30.38 -22.00 -1.46
CA VAL A 21 -31.20 -21.23 -2.42
C VAL A 21 -32.23 -22.11 -3.15
N GLN A 22 -32.12 -23.44 -3.07
CA GLN A 22 -32.98 -24.39 -3.78
C GLN A 22 -34.17 -24.89 -2.95
N VAL A 23 -34.33 -24.41 -1.71
CA VAL A 23 -35.42 -24.82 -0.82
C VAL A 23 -36.76 -24.20 -1.23
N PRO A 24 -37.90 -24.83 -0.87
CA PRO A 24 -39.21 -24.24 -1.13
C PRO A 24 -39.36 -22.85 -0.54
N ASP A 25 -40.03 -21.97 -1.28
CA ASP A 25 -40.25 -20.59 -0.88
C ASP A 25 -41.37 -20.50 0.18
N THR A 26 -41.00 -20.16 1.40
CA THR A 26 -41.87 -20.11 2.59
C THR A 26 -41.58 -18.84 3.39
N PRO A 27 -42.50 -18.39 4.26
CA PRO A 27 -42.21 -17.27 5.16
C PRO A 27 -40.94 -17.49 6.01
N GLN A 28 -40.63 -18.72 6.39
CA GLN A 28 -39.43 -19.08 7.15
C GLN A 28 -38.16 -18.94 6.30
N THR A 29 -38.17 -19.45 5.06
CA THR A 29 -36.99 -19.42 4.19
C THR A 29 -36.66 -18.02 3.65
N ARG A 30 -37.63 -17.10 3.68
CA ARG A 30 -37.42 -15.66 3.40
C ARG A 30 -36.90 -14.86 4.60
N SER A 31 -36.95 -15.42 5.81
CA SER A 31 -36.49 -14.71 7.02
C SER A 31 -34.96 -14.56 7.01
N PRO A 32 -34.40 -13.39 7.37
CA PRO A 32 -32.96 -13.25 7.56
C PRO A 32 -32.39 -14.27 8.56
N ALA A 33 -33.18 -14.70 9.54
CA ALA A 33 -32.76 -15.73 10.51
C ALA A 33 -32.50 -17.11 9.90
N TYR A 34 -33.01 -17.39 8.69
CA TYR A 34 -32.76 -18.63 7.96
C TYR A 34 -31.51 -18.55 7.06
N ALA A 35 -31.02 -17.34 6.76
CA ALA A 35 -29.86 -17.17 5.91
C ALA A 35 -28.60 -17.78 6.54
N LEU A 36 -27.74 -18.38 5.71
CA LEU A 36 -26.45 -18.88 6.17
C LEU A 36 -25.56 -17.70 6.58
N ALA A 37 -25.10 -17.67 7.82
CA ALA A 37 -24.36 -16.53 8.39
C ALA A 37 -23.13 -16.09 7.55
N PHE A 38 -22.39 -17.03 6.95
CA PHE A 38 -21.21 -16.72 6.13
C PHE A 38 -21.55 -16.25 4.71
N ALA A 39 -22.82 -16.32 4.31
CA ALA A 39 -23.33 -15.92 3.00
C ALA A 39 -24.43 -14.85 3.11
N ASP A 40 -24.60 -14.24 4.28
CA ASP A 40 -25.56 -13.17 4.56
C ASP A 40 -24.81 -11.82 4.65
N PRO A 41 -24.87 -10.97 3.59
CA PRO A 41 -24.17 -9.69 3.58
C PRO A 41 -24.71 -8.71 4.63
N ASP A 42 -26.01 -8.75 4.93
CA ASP A 42 -26.63 -7.85 5.89
C ASP A 42 -26.18 -8.21 7.31
N PHE A 43 -26.13 -9.50 7.63
CA PHE A 43 -25.57 -9.97 8.90
C PHE A 43 -24.08 -9.61 9.06
N LEU A 44 -23.27 -9.82 8.01
CA LEU A 44 -21.84 -9.46 8.03
C LEU A 44 -21.63 -7.95 8.15
N CYS A 45 -22.58 -7.13 7.70
CA CYS A 45 -22.51 -5.67 7.78
C CYS A 45 -22.83 -5.11 9.19
N ARG A 46 -23.40 -5.92 10.08
CA ARG A 46 -23.73 -5.50 11.46
C ARG A 46 -22.50 -5.10 12.27
N ASP A 47 -22.67 -4.14 13.18
CA ASP A 47 -21.56 -3.59 13.97
C ASP A 47 -20.84 -4.65 14.81
N GLU A 48 -21.56 -5.63 15.34
CA GLU A 48 -20.99 -6.72 16.14
C GLU A 48 -20.01 -7.60 15.34
N LEU A 49 -20.14 -7.61 14.00
CA LEU A 49 -19.32 -8.41 13.09
C LEU A 49 -18.14 -7.59 12.52
N ARG A 50 -17.91 -6.36 13.01
CA ARG A 50 -16.71 -5.58 12.67
C ARG A 50 -15.39 -6.34 12.89
N PRO A 51 -15.17 -7.09 13.99
CA PRO A 51 -13.94 -7.87 14.16
C PRO A 51 -13.74 -8.93 13.07
N VAL A 52 -14.82 -9.56 12.60
CA VAL A 52 -14.78 -10.54 11.50
C VAL A 52 -14.39 -9.86 10.19
N ARG A 53 -14.96 -8.69 9.89
CA ARG A 53 -14.59 -7.91 8.69
C ARG A 53 -13.13 -7.44 8.72
N LEU A 54 -12.64 -6.97 9.87
CA LEU A 54 -11.22 -6.64 10.06
C LEU A 54 -10.32 -7.86 9.81
N GLN A 55 -10.69 -9.03 10.34
CA GLN A 55 -9.97 -10.27 10.09
C GLN A 55 -9.94 -10.64 8.61
N LEU A 56 -11.06 -10.50 7.90
CA LEU A 56 -11.13 -10.76 6.45
C LEU A 56 -10.26 -9.81 5.64
N GLU A 57 -10.22 -8.51 5.98
CA GLU A 57 -9.35 -7.53 5.32
C GLU A 57 -7.86 -7.73 5.63
N LEU A 58 -7.53 -8.33 6.78
CA LEU A 58 -6.16 -8.74 7.05
C LEU A 58 -5.79 -10.00 6.23
N LEU A 59 -6.65 -11.02 6.25
CA LEU A 59 -6.34 -12.33 5.68
C LEU A 59 -6.39 -12.37 4.15
N LYS A 60 -7.38 -11.75 3.52
CA LYS A 60 -7.58 -11.88 2.07
C LYS A 60 -6.36 -11.40 1.26
N PRO A 61 -5.78 -10.23 1.52
CA PRO A 61 -4.59 -9.81 0.79
C PRO A 61 -3.38 -10.67 1.11
N GLU A 62 -3.14 -11.04 2.38
CA GLU A 62 -2.02 -11.92 2.76
C GLU A 62 -2.07 -13.26 1.99
N LEU A 63 -3.22 -13.93 2.00
CA LEU A 63 -3.37 -15.22 1.32
C LEU A 63 -3.13 -15.11 -0.20
N LEU A 64 -3.63 -14.05 -0.82
CA LEU A 64 -3.47 -13.84 -2.27
C LEU A 64 -2.05 -13.40 -2.64
N LEU A 65 -1.38 -12.62 -1.79
CA LEU A 65 0.04 -12.29 -1.96
C LEU A 65 0.90 -13.55 -1.83
N ASP A 66 0.62 -14.41 -0.84
CA ASP A 66 1.33 -15.69 -0.67
C ASP A 66 1.08 -16.66 -1.83
N GLU A 67 -0.15 -16.76 -2.35
CA GLU A 67 -0.48 -17.55 -3.54
C GLU A 67 0.28 -17.08 -4.79
N GLN A 68 0.55 -15.77 -4.88
CA GLN A 68 1.34 -15.17 -5.95
C GLN A 68 2.86 -15.21 -5.67
N GLY A 69 3.27 -15.71 -4.51
CA GLY A 69 4.65 -15.82 -4.06
C GLY A 69 5.30 -14.47 -3.79
N ILE A 70 4.58 -13.46 -3.33
CA ILE A 70 5.17 -12.13 -3.09
C ILE A 70 5.92 -12.13 -1.77
N GLU A 71 7.25 -12.02 -1.82
CA GLU A 71 8.12 -12.07 -0.64
C GLU A 71 8.45 -10.68 -0.09
N SER A 72 8.60 -9.68 -0.97
CA SER A 72 8.89 -8.32 -0.57
C SER A 72 8.34 -7.27 -1.52
N THR A 73 8.16 -6.06 -0.99
CA THR A 73 7.59 -4.94 -1.73
C THR A 73 8.42 -3.67 -1.61
N ILE A 74 8.41 -2.86 -2.67
CA ILE A 74 8.87 -1.47 -2.64
C ILE A 74 7.66 -0.57 -2.59
N VAL A 75 7.51 0.13 -1.45
CA VAL A 75 6.36 0.99 -1.20
C VAL A 75 6.58 2.34 -1.89
N MET A 76 5.58 2.79 -2.63
CA MET A 76 5.60 4.10 -3.29
C MET A 76 4.37 4.92 -2.89
N PHE A 77 4.62 5.97 -2.12
CA PHE A 77 3.62 6.97 -1.74
C PHE A 77 3.80 8.25 -2.53
N GLY A 78 2.71 8.95 -2.84
CA GLY A 78 2.80 10.26 -3.51
C GLY A 78 1.46 10.84 -3.90
N GLY A 79 1.49 12.05 -4.45
CA GLY A 79 0.30 12.79 -4.81
C GLY A 79 -0.52 12.15 -5.94
N ALA A 80 -1.76 11.79 -5.63
CA ALA A 80 -2.75 11.32 -6.61
C ALA A 80 -3.13 12.36 -7.69
N ARG A 81 -2.73 13.62 -7.49
CA ARG A 81 -3.07 14.74 -8.39
C ARG A 81 -1.91 15.17 -9.29
N ILE A 82 -0.72 14.59 -9.12
CA ILE A 82 0.43 14.91 -9.96
C ILE A 82 0.14 14.38 -11.37
N PRO A 83 0.09 15.24 -12.40
CA PRO A 83 -0.24 14.79 -13.75
C PRO A 83 0.93 14.05 -14.37
N SER A 84 0.61 13.12 -15.27
CA SER A 84 1.60 12.59 -16.21
C SER A 84 2.16 13.73 -17.09
N PRO A 85 3.36 13.59 -17.66
CA PRO A 85 3.97 14.64 -18.48
C PRO A 85 3.09 15.09 -19.65
N ALA A 86 2.39 14.15 -20.28
CA ALA A 86 1.45 14.42 -21.37
C ALA A 86 0.28 15.32 -20.94
N ASN A 87 -0.08 15.29 -19.65
CA ASN A 87 -1.18 16.06 -19.08
C ASN A 87 -0.69 17.24 -18.23
N LYS A 88 0.60 17.59 -18.28
CA LYS A 88 1.20 18.65 -17.44
C LYS A 88 0.47 19.98 -17.58
N ASP A 89 0.09 20.36 -18.80
CA ASP A 89 -0.59 21.64 -19.08
C ASP A 89 -2.04 21.68 -18.56
N SER A 90 -2.62 20.52 -18.23
CA SER A 90 -3.95 20.44 -17.60
C SER A 90 -3.92 20.60 -16.08
N ALA A 91 -2.73 20.76 -15.48
CA ALA A 91 -2.60 20.91 -14.03
C ALA A 91 -3.32 22.16 -13.51
N ARG A 92 -3.92 22.02 -12.32
CA ARG A 92 -4.68 23.11 -11.68
C ARG A 92 -3.83 24.33 -11.30
N THR A 93 -2.54 24.12 -11.06
CA THR A 93 -1.60 25.18 -10.67
C THR A 93 -0.25 24.93 -11.35
N LYS A 94 0.54 26.01 -11.51
CA LYS A 94 1.91 25.91 -12.02
C LYS A 94 2.78 25.00 -11.14
N THR A 95 2.68 25.14 -9.82
CA THR A 95 3.40 24.28 -8.86
C THR A 95 3.07 22.80 -9.07
N LEU A 96 1.79 22.47 -9.30
CA LEU A 96 1.40 21.08 -9.57
C LEU A 96 1.91 20.58 -10.92
N ALA A 97 1.93 21.44 -11.95
CA ALA A 97 2.55 21.13 -13.23
C ALA A 97 4.04 20.82 -13.08
N ASP A 98 4.76 21.61 -12.27
CA ASP A 98 6.19 21.45 -12.04
C ASP A 98 6.52 20.15 -11.27
N LEU A 99 5.59 19.66 -10.45
CA LEU A 99 5.70 18.34 -9.80
C LEU A 99 5.56 17.16 -10.78
N SER A 100 5.12 17.38 -12.02
CA SER A 100 4.98 16.32 -13.04
C SER A 100 6.30 15.57 -13.30
N LYS A 101 7.46 16.20 -13.09
CA LYS A 101 8.76 15.52 -13.15
C LYS A 101 8.85 14.30 -12.22
N TYR A 102 8.18 14.33 -11.07
CA TYR A 102 8.17 13.21 -10.12
C TYR A 102 7.30 12.04 -10.60
N TYR A 103 6.42 12.25 -11.58
CA TYR A 103 5.77 11.14 -12.27
C TYR A 103 6.81 10.31 -13.03
N ASP A 104 7.68 10.97 -13.81
CA ASP A 104 8.73 10.26 -14.57
C ASP A 104 9.75 9.61 -13.65
N GLU A 105 10.19 10.29 -12.59
CA GLU A 105 11.12 9.69 -11.60
C GLU A 105 10.49 8.49 -10.88
N ALA A 106 9.20 8.55 -10.52
CA ALA A 106 8.50 7.42 -9.93
C ALA A 106 8.44 6.22 -10.89
N ARG A 107 8.04 6.45 -12.13
CA ARG A 107 7.99 5.41 -13.17
C ARG A 107 9.37 4.80 -13.43
N LYS A 108 10.40 5.64 -13.55
CA LYS A 108 11.77 5.21 -13.78
C LYS A 108 12.33 4.40 -12.62
N PHE A 109 12.14 4.87 -11.38
CA PHE A 109 12.55 4.15 -10.18
C PHE A 109 11.85 2.79 -10.07
N ALA A 110 10.52 2.75 -10.26
CA ALA A 110 9.76 1.51 -10.25
C ALA A 110 10.26 0.49 -11.28
N LYS A 111 10.59 0.96 -12.48
CA LYS A 111 11.19 0.14 -13.53
C LYS A 111 12.53 -0.46 -13.08
N MET A 112 13.44 0.35 -12.55
CA MET A 112 14.75 -0.10 -12.06
C MET A 112 14.63 -1.13 -10.93
N MET A 113 13.73 -0.90 -9.97
CA MET A 113 13.49 -1.86 -8.88
C MET A 113 12.94 -3.19 -9.39
N THR A 114 12.09 -3.15 -10.41
CA THR A 114 11.51 -4.35 -11.02
C THR A 114 12.52 -5.11 -11.86
N GLU A 115 13.42 -4.42 -12.56
CA GLU A 115 14.51 -5.04 -13.34
C GLU A 115 15.60 -5.68 -12.48
N THR A 116 15.80 -5.17 -11.26
CA THR A 116 16.83 -5.66 -10.33
C THR A 116 16.30 -6.72 -9.35
N GLY A 117 15.00 -6.72 -9.06
CA GLY A 117 14.35 -7.76 -8.26
C GLY A 117 14.06 -9.03 -9.05
N GLU A 118 14.00 -10.17 -8.35
CA GLU A 118 13.36 -11.36 -8.91
C GLU A 118 11.84 -11.16 -8.99
N SER A 119 11.11 -12.00 -9.73
CA SER A 119 9.67 -11.84 -9.95
C SER A 119 8.80 -11.83 -8.69
N HIS A 120 9.38 -12.18 -7.54
CA HIS A 120 8.75 -12.36 -6.24
C HIS A 120 9.27 -11.36 -5.18
N GLU A 121 10.32 -10.61 -5.49
CA GLU A 121 10.95 -9.64 -4.59
C GLU A 121 10.85 -8.22 -5.15
N ASN A 122 10.94 -7.23 -4.26
CA ASN A 122 10.91 -5.81 -4.62
C ASN A 122 9.68 -5.41 -5.48
N VAL A 123 8.56 -6.11 -5.32
CA VAL A 123 7.35 -5.88 -6.11
C VAL A 123 6.79 -4.50 -5.77
N ILE A 124 6.53 -3.69 -6.78
CA ILE A 124 6.03 -2.33 -6.57
C ILE A 124 4.64 -2.38 -5.96
N VAL A 125 4.44 -1.70 -4.82
CA VAL A 125 3.15 -1.54 -4.16
C VAL A 125 2.78 -0.07 -4.01
N THR A 126 1.57 0.27 -4.44
CA THR A 126 1.03 1.63 -4.39
C THR A 126 -0.41 1.61 -3.87
N GLY A 127 -1.01 2.79 -3.68
CA GLY A 127 -2.42 2.91 -3.36
C GLY A 127 -3.39 2.64 -4.52
N GLY A 128 -2.88 2.30 -5.72
CA GLY A 128 -3.67 1.95 -6.90
C GLY A 128 -4.44 3.11 -7.56
N GLY A 129 -4.19 4.36 -7.13
CA GLY A 129 -4.80 5.56 -7.72
C GLY A 129 -3.99 6.15 -8.89
N PRO A 130 -4.39 7.31 -9.43
CA PRO A 130 -3.64 8.03 -10.46
C PRO A 130 -2.38 8.72 -9.92
N GLY A 131 -1.67 9.43 -10.80
CA GLY A 131 -0.50 10.23 -10.46
C GLY A 131 0.71 9.38 -10.13
N VAL A 132 1.42 9.68 -9.04
CA VAL A 132 2.64 8.93 -8.65
C VAL A 132 2.37 7.42 -8.49
N MET A 133 1.21 7.07 -7.95
CA MET A 133 0.83 5.66 -7.76
C MET A 133 0.75 4.94 -9.12
N GLU A 134 0.02 5.51 -10.07
CA GLU A 134 -0.05 5.02 -11.44
C GLU A 134 1.32 4.96 -12.11
N ALA A 135 2.15 6.00 -11.94
CA ALA A 135 3.50 6.03 -12.49
C ALA A 135 4.35 4.84 -12.00
N GLY A 136 4.30 4.55 -10.70
CA GLY A 136 4.98 3.40 -10.11
C GLY A 136 4.46 2.07 -10.67
N ASN A 137 3.12 1.90 -10.74
CA ASN A 137 2.53 0.69 -11.32
C ASN A 137 2.93 0.53 -12.80
N LEU A 138 2.90 1.60 -13.59
CA LEU A 138 3.32 1.62 -14.98
C LEU A 138 4.80 1.23 -15.15
N GLY A 139 5.68 1.78 -14.32
CA GLY A 139 7.12 1.45 -14.36
C GLY A 139 7.39 -0.04 -14.17
N ALA A 140 6.68 -0.68 -13.24
CA ALA A 140 6.77 -2.13 -13.03
C ALA A 140 6.27 -2.93 -14.24
N VAL A 141 5.14 -2.54 -14.82
CA VAL A 141 4.57 -3.19 -16.02
C VAL A 141 5.52 -3.07 -17.21
N GLU A 142 6.19 -1.93 -17.38
CA GLU A 142 7.15 -1.72 -18.47
C GLU A 142 8.44 -2.54 -18.34
N ALA A 143 8.79 -2.93 -17.12
CA ALA A 143 9.84 -3.91 -16.85
C ALA A 143 9.36 -5.36 -16.99
N GLY A 144 8.07 -5.60 -17.29
CA GLY A 144 7.48 -6.94 -17.39
C GLY A 144 7.19 -7.60 -16.02
N GLY A 145 7.22 -6.84 -14.93
CA GLY A 145 6.95 -7.34 -13.59
C GLY A 145 5.49 -7.22 -13.16
N LYS A 146 5.20 -7.74 -11.97
CA LYS A 146 3.91 -7.57 -11.29
C LYS A 146 3.86 -6.24 -10.53
N SER A 147 2.66 -5.73 -10.29
CA SER A 147 2.46 -4.54 -9.46
C SER A 147 1.19 -4.62 -8.64
N ILE A 148 1.27 -4.16 -7.38
CA ILE A 148 0.22 -4.26 -6.38
C ILE A 148 -0.49 -2.92 -6.23
N GLY A 149 -1.82 -2.97 -6.15
CA GLY A 149 -2.68 -1.84 -5.83
C GLY A 149 -3.47 -2.12 -4.55
N LEU A 150 -3.18 -1.35 -3.50
CA LEU A 150 -3.97 -1.37 -2.26
C LEU A 150 -4.95 -0.20 -2.31
N ASN A 151 -6.10 -0.38 -2.95
CA ASN A 151 -7.15 0.63 -3.10
C ASN A 151 -8.00 0.78 -1.82
N ILE A 152 -8.79 1.85 -1.72
CA ILE A 152 -9.73 2.04 -0.62
C ILE A 152 -11.03 2.64 -1.13
N VAL A 153 -12.15 2.18 -0.58
CA VAL A 153 -13.49 2.68 -0.93
C VAL A 153 -13.64 4.14 -0.48
N LEU A 154 -13.92 5.03 -1.44
CA LEU A 154 -14.19 6.45 -1.21
C LEU A 154 -15.48 6.89 -1.93
N PRO A 155 -16.21 7.91 -1.44
CA PRO A 155 -17.51 8.34 -2.02
C PRO A 155 -17.48 8.77 -3.49
N HIS A 156 -16.31 9.17 -3.99
CA HIS A 156 -16.08 9.53 -5.39
C HIS A 156 -14.89 8.72 -5.89
N GLU A 157 -15.15 7.44 -6.13
CA GLU A 157 -14.13 6.46 -6.44
C GLU A 157 -13.56 6.69 -7.85
N GLN A 158 -12.24 6.74 -7.95
CA GLN A 158 -11.54 6.51 -9.22
C GLN A 158 -11.32 5.01 -9.32
N ALA A 159 -11.65 4.42 -10.47
CA ALA A 159 -11.26 3.04 -10.75
C ALA A 159 -9.75 2.88 -10.48
N PRO A 160 -9.30 1.71 -9.98
CA PRO A 160 -7.87 1.44 -9.87
C PRO A 160 -7.20 1.69 -11.21
N ASN A 161 -5.98 2.23 -11.20
CA ASN A 161 -5.26 2.42 -12.45
C ASN A 161 -5.03 1.07 -13.16
N GLU A 162 -5.01 1.10 -14.49
CA GLU A 162 -5.01 -0.11 -15.33
C GLU A 162 -3.66 -0.87 -15.33
N TYR A 163 -2.65 -0.33 -14.65
CA TYR A 163 -1.31 -0.93 -14.56
C TYR A 163 -1.14 -1.82 -13.32
N VAL A 164 -2.12 -1.86 -12.42
CA VAL A 164 -2.15 -2.82 -11.33
C VAL A 164 -2.43 -4.23 -11.89
N THR A 165 -1.65 -5.22 -11.45
CA THR A 165 -1.89 -6.62 -11.83
C THR A 165 -3.28 -7.06 -11.30
N PRO A 166 -4.18 -7.62 -12.13
CA PRO A 166 -5.55 -7.92 -11.70
C PRO A 166 -5.67 -8.79 -10.45
N GLU A 167 -4.79 -9.79 -10.31
CA GLU A 167 -4.74 -10.70 -9.16
C GLU A 167 -4.20 -10.04 -7.88
N LEU A 168 -3.59 -8.85 -8.01
CA LEU A 168 -2.97 -8.06 -6.93
C LEU A 168 -3.63 -6.68 -6.73
N CYS A 169 -4.90 -6.57 -7.17
CA CYS A 169 -5.72 -5.38 -6.98
C CYS A 169 -6.68 -5.59 -5.81
N PHE A 170 -6.35 -5.00 -4.66
CA PHE A 170 -7.07 -5.17 -3.41
C PHE A 170 -7.88 -3.91 -3.09
N ASN A 171 -9.13 -4.06 -2.65
CA ASN A 171 -9.96 -2.93 -2.22
C ASN A 171 -10.29 -3.05 -0.73
N PHE A 172 -9.87 -2.05 0.05
CA PHE A 172 -10.04 -2.00 1.49
C PHE A 172 -11.22 -1.11 1.88
N HIS A 173 -11.77 -1.37 3.07
CA HIS A 173 -12.71 -0.47 3.73
C HIS A 173 -12.05 0.21 4.94
N TYR A 174 -11.15 -0.48 5.66
CA TYR A 174 -10.47 0.09 6.83
C TYR A 174 -9.07 0.62 6.49
N PHE A 175 -8.86 1.93 6.67
CA PHE A 175 -7.54 2.57 6.48
C PHE A 175 -6.43 1.89 7.26
N ALA A 176 -6.67 1.53 8.52
CA ALA A 176 -5.64 0.94 9.39
C ALA A 176 -5.10 -0.39 8.83
N ILE A 177 -5.98 -1.26 8.31
CA ILE A 177 -5.57 -2.55 7.76
C ILE A 177 -4.81 -2.33 6.44
N ARG A 178 -5.26 -1.40 5.60
CA ARG A 178 -4.55 -1.01 4.39
C ARG A 178 -3.12 -0.50 4.68
N LYS A 179 -2.96 0.38 5.67
CA LYS A 179 -1.67 0.90 6.14
C LYS A 179 -0.75 -0.22 6.61
N MET A 180 -1.27 -1.17 7.38
CA MET A 180 -0.50 -2.36 7.78
C MET A 180 0.03 -3.14 6.57
N HIS A 181 -0.81 -3.39 5.56
CA HIS A 181 -0.40 -4.14 4.35
C HIS A 181 0.69 -3.44 3.54
N PHE A 182 0.78 -2.11 3.54
CA PHE A 182 1.92 -1.42 2.94
C PHE A 182 3.24 -1.81 3.61
N LEU A 183 3.23 -1.97 4.94
CA LEU A 183 4.46 -2.08 5.73
C LEU A 183 4.88 -3.52 6.03
N MET A 184 3.94 -4.48 6.02
CA MET A 184 4.20 -5.88 6.39
C MET A 184 5.27 -6.57 5.52
N ARG A 185 5.40 -6.17 4.25
CA ARG A 185 6.38 -6.73 3.29
C ARG A 185 7.36 -5.69 2.76
N ALA A 186 7.36 -4.49 3.33
CA ALA A 186 8.18 -3.38 2.85
C ALA A 186 9.68 -3.68 3.03
N LYS A 187 10.42 -3.65 1.91
CA LYS A 187 11.90 -3.61 1.92
C LYS A 187 12.46 -2.22 1.76
N ALA A 188 11.68 -1.30 1.18
CA ALA A 188 11.97 0.11 1.14
C ALA A 188 10.66 0.91 1.04
N ILE A 189 10.71 2.15 1.49
CA ILE A 189 9.63 3.12 1.40
C ILE A 189 10.14 4.33 0.65
N THR A 190 9.43 4.71 -0.40
CA THR A 190 9.71 5.91 -1.18
C THR A 190 8.50 6.83 -1.15
N VAL A 191 8.76 8.11 -0.94
CA VAL A 191 7.73 9.11 -0.75
C VAL A 191 8.00 10.27 -1.69
N PHE A 192 7.12 10.43 -2.66
CA PHE A 192 7.11 11.55 -3.61
C PHE A 192 6.22 12.67 -3.08
N PRO A 193 6.36 13.91 -3.61
CA PRO A 193 5.52 15.03 -3.20
C PRO A 193 4.03 14.69 -3.24
N GLY A 194 3.30 15.11 -2.22
CA GLY A 194 1.92 14.69 -2.01
C GLY A 194 1.15 15.52 -1.00
N GLY A 195 -0.09 15.11 -0.75
CA GLY A 195 -0.99 15.78 0.19
C GLY A 195 -1.11 15.05 1.52
N PHE A 196 -2.27 15.19 2.18
CA PHE A 196 -2.51 14.59 3.49
C PHE A 196 -2.33 13.08 3.54
N GLY A 197 -2.80 12.34 2.53
CA GLY A 197 -2.61 10.88 2.53
C GLY A 197 -1.13 10.49 2.50
N THR A 198 -0.31 11.21 1.73
CA THR A 198 1.14 10.97 1.66
C THR A 198 1.80 11.32 2.99
N LEU A 199 1.44 12.44 3.61
CA LEU A 199 1.97 12.85 4.92
C LEU A 199 1.59 11.87 6.03
N ASP A 200 0.34 11.39 6.03
CA ASP A 200 -0.19 10.41 6.98
C ASP A 200 0.63 9.11 6.95
N GLU A 201 0.83 8.53 5.75
CA GLU A 201 1.69 7.35 5.57
C GLU A 201 3.15 7.63 5.95
N THR A 202 3.67 8.82 5.63
CA THR A 202 5.06 9.21 5.95
C THR A 202 5.30 9.21 7.46
N PHE A 203 4.46 9.90 8.22
CA PHE A 203 4.62 10.00 9.67
C PHE A 203 4.28 8.69 10.38
N GLU A 204 3.33 7.90 9.88
CA GLU A 204 3.05 6.58 10.45
C GLU A 204 4.28 5.66 10.34
N ALA A 205 4.85 5.53 9.15
CA ALA A 205 6.01 4.67 8.92
C ALA A 205 7.25 5.15 9.70
N LEU A 206 7.54 6.46 9.69
CA LEU A 206 8.63 7.01 10.51
C LEU A 206 8.42 6.75 12.00
N THR A 207 7.20 6.90 12.52
CA THR A 207 6.89 6.62 13.93
C THR A 207 7.11 5.15 14.27
N LEU A 208 6.71 4.22 13.39
CA LEU A 208 6.89 2.79 13.61
C LEU A 208 8.37 2.40 13.64
N ILE A 209 9.19 2.98 12.77
CA ILE A 209 10.65 2.77 12.75
C ILE A 209 11.30 3.41 13.99
N GLN A 210 10.95 4.67 14.30
CA GLN A 210 11.46 5.43 15.45
C GLN A 210 11.25 4.67 16.76
N THR A 211 10.06 4.10 16.93
CA THR A 211 9.65 3.37 18.16
C THR A 211 10.09 1.90 18.19
N GLY A 212 10.76 1.41 17.14
CA GLY A 212 11.21 0.02 17.03
C GLY A 212 10.08 -1.00 16.84
N ARG A 213 8.87 -0.54 16.51
CA ARG A 213 7.73 -1.41 16.18
C ARG A 213 7.85 -2.03 14.79
N MET A 214 8.66 -1.41 13.92
CA MET A 214 9.08 -1.90 12.61
C MET A 214 10.61 -1.92 12.52
N GLU A 215 11.17 -2.83 11.72
CA GLU A 215 12.58 -2.80 11.33
C GLU A 215 12.87 -1.53 10.53
N ARG A 216 14.11 -1.04 10.63
CA ARG A 216 14.58 0.04 9.76
C ARG A 216 14.62 -0.48 8.33
N VAL A 217 13.96 0.24 7.44
CA VAL A 217 14.04 0.05 5.99
C VAL A 217 14.49 1.35 5.36
N PRO A 218 15.16 1.31 4.21
CA PRO A 218 15.41 2.51 3.42
C PRO A 218 14.16 3.36 3.26
N PHE A 219 14.27 4.63 3.64
CA PHE A 219 13.18 5.59 3.62
C PHE A 219 13.60 6.83 2.83
N LEU A 220 13.05 6.98 1.63
CA LEU A 220 13.52 7.97 0.67
C LEU A 220 12.45 9.02 0.39
N LEU A 221 12.80 10.28 0.63
CA LEU A 221 11.97 11.44 0.32
C LEU A 221 12.43 12.06 -1.00
N PHE A 222 11.62 11.93 -2.04
CA PHE A 222 11.90 12.55 -3.34
C PHE A 222 11.58 14.04 -3.31
N GLY A 223 12.54 14.87 -3.74
CA GLY A 223 12.36 16.31 -3.89
C GLY A 223 12.52 17.08 -2.59
N ARG A 224 13.77 17.24 -2.14
CA ARG A 224 14.13 17.93 -0.89
C ARG A 224 13.42 19.27 -0.72
N ALA A 225 13.48 20.11 -1.76
CA ALA A 225 12.92 21.45 -1.73
C ALA A 225 11.41 21.47 -1.44
N PHE A 226 10.67 20.45 -1.88
CA PHE A 226 9.24 20.33 -1.55
C PHE A 226 9.07 20.07 -0.04
N TRP A 227 9.76 19.07 0.49
CA TRP A 227 9.63 18.65 1.88
C TRP A 227 10.08 19.72 2.87
N GLU A 228 11.22 20.37 2.62
CA GLU A 228 11.73 21.45 3.47
C GLU A 228 10.83 22.70 3.42
N SER A 229 10.04 22.88 2.35
CA SER A 229 9.08 23.99 2.29
C SER A 229 7.83 23.77 3.14
N ILE A 230 7.49 22.52 3.47
CA ILE A 230 6.27 22.18 4.23
C ILE A 230 6.55 21.68 5.65
N ILE A 231 7.75 21.14 5.91
CA ILE A 231 8.14 20.61 7.22
C ILE A 231 9.53 21.15 7.56
N ASN A 232 9.64 21.78 8.73
CA ASN A 232 10.91 22.14 9.32
C ASN A 232 11.34 21.02 10.29
N TRP A 233 12.16 20.10 9.80
CA TRP A 233 12.61 18.92 10.55
C TRP A 233 13.54 19.29 11.71
N ASP A 234 14.43 20.26 11.50
CA ASP A 234 15.35 20.76 12.53
C ASP A 234 14.56 21.37 13.70
N ALA A 235 13.51 22.13 13.40
CA ALA A 235 12.65 22.69 14.45
C ALA A 235 11.98 21.61 15.32
N LEU A 236 11.65 20.43 14.77
CA LEU A 236 11.12 19.32 15.56
C LEU A 236 12.18 18.75 16.51
N SER A 237 13.42 18.66 16.04
CA SER A 237 14.57 18.20 16.83
C SER A 237 14.97 19.21 17.91
N GLU A 238 15.10 20.49 17.54
CA GLU A 238 15.39 21.60 18.45
C GLU A 238 14.32 21.76 19.54
N ALA A 239 13.05 21.55 19.20
CA ALA A 239 11.96 21.54 20.17
C ALA A 239 11.97 20.30 21.09
N GLY A 240 12.84 19.33 20.87
CA GLY A 240 12.94 18.09 21.64
C GLY A 240 11.75 17.14 21.44
N THR A 241 10.98 17.31 20.35
CA THR A 241 9.84 16.43 20.03
C THR A 241 10.26 15.16 19.29
N ILE A 242 11.45 15.18 18.68
CA ILE A 242 12.19 14.04 18.12
C ILE A 242 13.67 14.19 18.51
N SER A 243 14.47 13.13 18.43
CA SER A 243 15.92 13.22 18.62
C SER A 243 16.63 13.68 17.34
N ALA A 244 17.89 14.15 17.44
CA ALA A 244 18.71 14.43 16.25
C ALA A 244 18.89 13.18 15.38
N ASP A 245 19.11 12.01 16.01
CA ASP A 245 19.24 10.71 15.33
C ASP A 245 17.96 10.27 14.58
N ASP A 246 16.81 10.90 14.83
CA ASP A 246 15.57 10.62 14.09
C ASP A 246 15.61 11.21 12.68
N LEU A 247 16.42 12.24 12.46
CA LEU A 247 16.64 12.82 11.14
C LEU A 247 17.45 11.90 10.21
N GLU A 248 18.12 10.88 10.77
CA GLU A 248 18.82 9.84 10.01
C GLU A 248 17.88 8.74 9.51
N LEU A 249 16.60 8.74 9.93
CA LEU A 249 15.63 7.73 9.53
C LEU A 249 15.22 7.82 8.06
N PHE A 250 15.47 8.97 7.41
CA PHE A 250 15.15 9.19 6.01
C PHE A 250 16.31 9.86 5.27
N ARG A 251 16.34 9.71 3.95
CA ARG A 251 17.26 10.44 3.07
C ARG A 251 16.49 11.15 1.97
N PHE A 252 16.96 12.33 1.59
CA PHE A 252 16.43 13.03 0.43
C PHE A 252 17.14 12.59 -0.85
N VAL A 253 16.37 12.46 -1.93
CA VAL A 253 16.86 12.11 -3.27
C VAL A 253 16.11 12.94 -4.31
N GLU A 254 16.72 13.18 -5.47
CA GLU A 254 16.09 13.92 -6.57
C GLU A 254 15.80 13.04 -7.79
N THR A 255 16.54 11.93 -7.96
CA THR A 255 16.42 11.05 -9.12
C THR A 255 16.27 9.58 -8.75
N ALA A 256 15.75 8.78 -9.68
CA ALA A 256 15.68 7.33 -9.54
C ALA A 256 17.05 6.68 -9.29
N GLU A 257 18.10 7.15 -9.97
CA GLU A 257 19.47 6.66 -9.77
C GLU A 257 19.98 6.96 -8.36
N GLU A 258 19.83 8.20 -7.89
CA GLU A 258 20.19 8.57 -6.52
C GLU A 258 19.43 7.72 -5.48
N ALA A 259 18.16 7.41 -5.76
CA ALA A 259 17.37 6.54 -4.91
C ALA A 259 17.94 5.12 -4.86
N VAL A 260 18.25 4.50 -6.00
CA VAL A 260 18.88 3.17 -6.06
C VAL A 260 20.23 3.16 -5.34
N ASP A 261 21.06 4.18 -5.55
CA ASP A 261 22.34 4.32 -4.85
C ASP A 261 22.14 4.47 -3.33
N ALA A 262 21.13 5.22 -2.89
CA ALA A 262 20.81 5.38 -1.48
C ALA A 262 20.29 4.07 -0.85
N LEU A 263 19.52 3.26 -1.58
CA LEU A 263 19.07 1.93 -1.16
C LEU A 263 20.27 0.99 -0.93
N ASN A 264 21.17 0.92 -1.90
CA ASN A 264 22.33 0.02 -1.86
C ASN A 264 23.32 0.37 -0.74
N ASN A 265 23.35 1.63 -0.32
CA ASN A 265 24.24 2.14 0.72
C ASN A 265 23.47 2.51 2.01
N TRP A 266 22.35 1.85 2.29
CA TRP A 266 21.56 2.12 3.48
C TRP A 266 22.12 1.41 4.72
N GLU A 267 22.46 2.18 5.76
CA GLU A 267 23.01 1.63 7.01
C GLU A 267 21.88 1.22 7.98
N GLY A 268 22.03 0.05 8.60
CA GLY A 268 21.07 -0.47 9.57
C GLY A 268 19.75 -1.00 9.00
N ALA A 269 19.69 -1.28 7.68
CA ALA A 269 18.52 -1.94 7.08
C ALA A 269 18.30 -3.33 7.71
N GLY A 270 17.06 -3.64 8.09
CA GLY A 270 16.67 -4.88 8.78
C GLY A 270 16.92 -4.88 10.29
N GLU A 271 17.48 -3.82 10.86
CA GLU A 271 17.71 -3.71 12.30
C GLU A 271 16.55 -3.00 13.01
N LYS A 272 16.18 -3.47 14.20
CA LYS A 272 15.27 -2.73 15.10
C LYS A 272 16.06 -1.83 16.02
N ARG A 273 15.52 -0.65 16.32
CA ARG A 273 16.09 0.23 17.35
C ARG A 273 16.00 -0.44 18.72
N GLY A 274 17.16 -0.76 19.31
CA GLY A 274 17.26 -1.33 20.66
C GLY A 274 17.09 -0.29 21.77
N VAL A 275 17.38 0.99 21.48
CA VAL A 275 17.19 2.14 22.37
C VAL A 275 16.50 3.23 21.56
N ILE A 276 15.51 3.89 22.15
CA ILE A 276 14.85 5.06 21.56
C ILE A 276 15.65 6.29 22.01
N PRO A 277 16.41 6.96 21.11
CA PRO A 277 17.24 8.08 21.52
C PRO A 277 16.40 9.18 22.18
N GLY A 278 16.89 9.72 23.30
CA GLY A 278 16.18 10.76 24.06
C GLY A 278 15.08 10.25 25.01
N ARG A 279 14.92 8.93 25.20
CA ARG A 279 14.00 8.35 26.20
C ARG A 279 14.66 7.27 27.05
#